data_AF-A0A7C2EZA9-F1
#
_entry.id   AF-A0A7C2EZA9-F1
#
_cell.length_a   1.000
_cell.length_b   1.000
_cell.length_c   1.000
_cell.angle_alpha   90.00
_cell.angle_beta   90.00
_cell.angle_gamma   90.00
#
_symmetry.space_group_name_H-M   'P 1'
#
loop_
_entity.id
_entity.type
_entity.pdbx_description
1 polymer ?
#
loop_
_entity_poly.entity_id
_entity_poly.type
_entity_poly.pdbx_seq_one_letter_code
_entity_poly.pdbx_strand_id
1 'polypeptide(L)' 'MTKSKLKINELTPHQIVKELDKYIIGQDRAKKMVAIALRNRWRRQQAPEDLREEIMPN' A
#
# COMPACT_ATOMS: atom_id res chain seq x y z
N MET A 1 1.08 27.05 1.19
CA MET A 1 0.94 25.79 0.42
C MET A 1 1.45 24.64 1.27
N THR A 2 0.63 24.16 2.20
CA THR A 2 0.97 23.06 3.10
C THR A 2 0.89 21.76 2.31
N LYS A 3 2.02 21.04 2.19
CA LYS A 3 2.04 19.68 1.61
C LYS A 3 1.09 18.82 2.45
N SER A 4 -0.11 18.59 1.92
CA SER A 4 -1.06 17.63 2.49
C SER A 4 -0.31 16.32 2.71
N LYS A 5 -0.28 15.86 3.97
CA LYS A 5 0.24 14.53 4.34
C LYS A 5 -0.58 13.52 3.55
N LEU A 6 -0.05 13.04 2.42
CA LEU A 6 -0.64 11.95 1.65
C LEU A 6 -0.88 10.79 2.60
N LYS A 7 -2.15 10.44 2.81
CA LYS A 7 -2.50 9.26 3.59
C LYS A 7 -1.91 8.05 2.86
N ILE A 8 -1.19 7.18 3.57
CA ILE A 8 -0.59 5.94 3.02
C ILE A 8 -1.59 5.14 2.16
N ASN A 9 -2.88 5.24 2.47
CA ASN A 9 -3.98 4.60 1.77
C ASN A 9 -4.15 5.03 0.29
N GLU A 10 -3.69 6.22 -0.09
CA GLU A 10 -3.80 6.73 -1.47
C GLU A 10 -2.56 6.42 -2.31
N LEU A 11 -1.47 6.01 -1.68
CA LEU A 11 -0.21 5.75 -2.36
C LEU A 11 -0.27 4.43 -3.15
N THR A 12 0.35 4.44 -4.33
CA THR A 12 0.64 3.22 -5.08
C THR A 12 1.73 2.41 -4.37
N PRO A 13 1.82 1.09 -4.58
CA PRO A 13 2.87 0.28 -3.96
C PRO A 13 4.28 0.83 -4.22
N HIS A 14 4.53 1.37 -5.42
CA HIS A 14 5.82 1.95 -5.78
C HIS A 14 6.16 3.21 -4.97
N GLN A 15 5.16 4.06 -4.71
CA GLN A 15 5.33 5.24 -3.86
C GLN A 15 5.55 4.87 -2.38
N ILE A 16 4.88 3.81 -1.90
CA ILE A 16 5.10 3.29 -0.54
C ILE A 16 6.55 2.79 -0.39
N VAL A 17 7.05 2.00 -1.34
CA VAL A 17 8.45 1.54 -1.33
C VAL A 17 9.42 2.72 -1.29
N LYS A 18 9.21 3.73 -2.14
CA LYS A 18 10.04 4.94 -2.18
C LYS A 18 10.02 5.73 -0.86
N GLU A 19 8.90 5.70 -0.14
CA GLU A 19 8.81 6.31 1.18
C GLU A 19 9.58 5.50 2.23
N LEU A 20 9.48 4.16 2.17
CA LEU A 20 10.24 3.26 3.05
C LEU A 20 11.75 3.34 2.83
N ASP A 21 12.20 3.56 1.59
CA ASP A 21 13.62 3.72 1.25
C ASP A 21 14.30 4.90 1.96
N LYS A 22 13.52 5.91 2.40
CA LYS A 22 14.06 7.05 3.15
C LYS A 22 14.50 6.69 4.57
N TYR A 23 13.95 5.60 5.13
CA TYR A 23 14.11 5.22 6.53
C TYR A 23 14.72 3.83 6.72
N ILE A 24 14.59 2.96 5.72
CA ILE A 24 15.03 1.57 5.76
C ILE A 24 16.01 1.37 4.61
N ILE A 25 17.23 0.91 4.89
CA ILE A 25 18.23 0.62 3.85
C ILE A 25 18.13 -0.86 3.45
N GLY A 26 18.10 -1.15 2.15
CA GLY A 26 17.99 -2.51 1.60
C GLY A 26 16.60 -3.15 1.79
N GLN A 27 16.54 -4.48 1.89
CA GLN A 27 15.30 -5.25 2.09
C GLN A 27 14.21 -5.03 1.03
N ASP A 28 14.61 -4.90 -0.24
CA ASP A 28 13.72 -4.52 -1.35
C ASP A 28 12.51 -5.45 -1.49
N ARG A 29 12.72 -6.76 -1.31
CA ARG A 29 11.63 -7.76 -1.33
C ARG A 29 10.63 -7.50 -0.22
N ALA A 30 11.08 -7.25 1.01
CA ALA A 30 10.20 -7.02 2.15
C ALA A 30 9.39 -5.74 1.96
N LYS A 31 10.03 -4.64 1.53
CA LYS A 31 9.36 -3.36 1.24
C LYS A 31 8.26 -3.53 0.19
N LYS A 32 8.56 -4.26 -0.89
CA LYS A 32 7.58 -4.56 -1.95
C LYS A 32 6.39 -5.36 -1.42
N MET A 33 6.63 -6.40 -0.61
CA MET A 33 5.57 -7.22 -0.03
C MET A 33 4.66 -6.40 0.90
N VAL A 34 5.25 -5.57 1.77
CA VAL A 34 4.49 -4.70 2.68
C VAL A 34 3.66 -3.68 1.90
N ALA A 35 4.24 -3.05 0.87
CA ALA A 35 3.55 -2.08 0.03
C ALA A 35 2.35 -2.69 -0.72
N ILE A 36 2.50 -3.91 -1.24
CA ILE A 36 1.41 -4.65 -1.89
C ILE A 36 0.32 -5.01 -0.87
N ALA A 37 0.69 -5.52 0.30
CA ALA A 37 -0.25 -5.89 1.36
C ALA A 37 -1.11 -4.70 1.82
N LEU A 38 -0.48 -3.53 2.03
CA LEU A 38 -1.17 -2.29 2.38
C LEU A 38 -2.17 -1.87 1.29
N ARG A 39 -1.76 -1.94 0.01
CA ARG A 39 -2.65 -1.60 -1.11
C ARG A 39 -3.80 -2.59 -1.24
N ASN A 40 -3.56 -3.88 -1.05
CA ASN A 40 -4.58 -4.91 -1.09
C ASN A 40 -5.59 -4.74 0.05
N ARG A 41 -5.14 -4.33 1.25
CA ARG A 41 -6.04 -3.97 2.36
C ARG A 41 -6.92 -2.77 2.01
N TRP A 42 -6.34 -1.72 1.44
CA TRP A 42 -7.13 -0.56 1.01
C TRP A 42 -8.15 -0.91 -0.06
N ARG A 43 -7.77 -1.71 -1.07
CA ARG A 43 -8.68 -2.20 -2.11
C ARG A 43 -9.85 -2.98 -1.52
N ARG A 44 -9.59 -3.85 -0.53
CA ARG A 44 -10.64 -4.59 0.18
C ARG A 44 -11.58 -3.67 0.97
N GLN A 45 -11.05 -2.61 1.59
CA GLN A 45 -11.89 -1.63 2.32
C GLN A 45 -12.81 -0.84 1.38
N GLN A 46 -12.35 -0.54 0.17
CA GLN A 46 -13.12 0.19 -0.85
C GLN A 46 -14.05 -0.71 -1.67
N ALA A 47 -13.90 -2.03 -1.58
CA ALA A 47 -14.78 -2.97 -2.27
C ALA A 47 -16.14 -3.03 -1.56
N PRO A 48 -17.26 -2.98 -2.32
CA PRO A 48 -18.59 -3.23 -1.77
C PRO A 48 -18.67 -4.65 -1.19
N GLU A 49 -19.51 -4.82 -0.17
CA GLU A 49 -19.57 -6.02 0.69
C GLU A 49 -19.64 -7.32 -0.12
N ASP A 50 -20.42 -7.30 -1.20
CA ASP A 50 -20.73 -8.45 -2.07
C ASP A 50 -19.51 -8.98 -2.86
N LEU A 51 -18.44 -8.20 -2.99
CA LEU A 51 -17.23 -8.53 -3.78
C LEU A 51 -15.97 -8.69 -2.92
N ARG A 52 -16.09 -8.60 -1.59
CA ARG A 52 -14.92 -8.66 -0.68
C ARG A 52 -14.26 -10.03 -0.63
N GLU A 53 -15.03 -11.11 -0.80
CA GLU A 53 -14.51 -12.48 -0.73
C GLU A 53 -13.69 -12.90 -1.97
N GLU A 54 -13.96 -12.31 -3.14
CA GLU A 54 -13.21 -12.63 -4.38
C GLU A 54 -11.83 -11.97 -4.46
N ILE A 55 -11.56 -10.97 -3.59
CA ILE A 55 -10.26 -10.31 -3.51
C ILE A 55 -9.35 -11.10 -2.55
N MET A 56 -9.08 -12.35 -2.89
CA MET A 56 -8.02 -13.13 -2.25
C MET A 56 -6.65 -12.60 -2.69
N PRO A 57 -5.65 -12.55 -1.79
CA PRO A 57 -4.33 -12.10 -2.16
C PRO A 57 -3.64 -13.20 -2.98
N ASN A 58 -3.36 -12.91 -4.26
CA ASN A 58 -2.28 -13.57 -4.98
C ASN A 58 -0.93 -13.01 -4.51
#